data_AF-A0A268EFV5-F1
#
_entry.id   AF-A0A268EFV5-F1
#
_cell.length_a   1.000
_cell.length_b   1.000
_cell.length_c   1.000
_cell.angle_alpha   90.00
_cell.angle_beta   90.00
_cell.angle_gamma   90.00
#
_symmetry.space_group_name_H-M   'P 1'
#
loop_
_entity.id
_entity.type
_entity.pdbx_description
1 polymer ?
#
loop_
_entity_poly.entity_id
_entity_poly.type
_entity_poly.pdbx_seq_one_letter_code
_entity_poly.pdbx_strand_id
1 'polypeptide(L)'
;MSENHNGSYDPHNVIPIEMTANFFFDRAVRALDRYQYDKALKYFRKAVEYEPDNPVNHCNMAGILSETGDYTASNEVLRHILEQVDPSMTECYFYMANNYANMEQYEKAEEALITYLEEDPNGQFLDEAEEMMELLQHELSRPAKPSRIKSREGMVEHERARELLEEGKFAQAVKLLEEIVSEHPDFLAARNNLALAYYYMGRFDTAKRTIGDALEQEPGNLHGLCNLAIFYQHEGNTQMRDKLMDMLSVTVPFHMEHVFKLATTMGILGQHEIAYRHFRRLLTDEGFNGDPSLYHYTAAAASNSGRYEAAEKYWRQAAKLDPESVIPPFYLMQLQQMRKMGSDQIKVSYHYHLPFDEQLKHLELDGERLTQEARQNPLIRSSFFWALRHGDPQTKLQVIRTLELIADEEVRHALLSFLQEPGEPPELKHAARLALQQMETAASRLQERSEEREPAVRSREVLPDWLPEWKEVLVKAAENKEKGTDPYWEKELEHLWSDYLSRQYPNIPNIRNTEGWAAALAYLVAKRRGRAVTYQQAAAQYGVSPSTVSRYARQIHNVCDPEPSSDDRFHPFTEKI
;
A
#
# COMPACT_ATOMS: atom_id res chain seq x y z
N MET A 1 15.93 -49.61 87.99
CA MET A 1 15.67 -50.26 86.68
C MET A 1 14.16 -50.50 86.67
N SER A 2 13.32 -49.80 85.92
CA SER A 2 13.53 -49.10 84.65
C SER A 2 12.44 -48.04 84.54
N GLU A 3 12.79 -46.81 84.18
CA GLU A 3 11.84 -45.77 83.84
C GLU A 3 11.20 -46.12 82.49
N ASN A 4 9.90 -46.42 82.51
CA ASN A 4 9.10 -46.57 81.30
C ASN A 4 8.77 -45.17 80.76
N HIS A 5 9.43 -44.78 79.68
CA HIS A 5 8.96 -43.72 78.78
C HIS A 5 7.66 -44.17 78.10
N ASN A 6 6.53 -43.77 78.67
CA ASN A 6 5.27 -43.71 77.95
C ASN A 6 5.28 -42.44 77.10
N GLY A 7 5.57 -42.58 75.81
CA GLY A 7 5.44 -41.51 74.82
C GLY A 7 4.00 -41.02 74.78
N SER A 8 3.79 -39.79 75.26
CA SER A 8 2.56 -39.02 75.13
C SER A 8 2.15 -38.94 73.65
N TYR A 9 1.02 -39.57 73.30
CA TYR A 9 0.36 -39.40 72.01
C TYR A 9 -0.32 -38.02 72.02
N ASP A 10 0.29 -37.04 71.38
CA ASP A 10 -0.27 -35.69 71.22
C ASP A 10 -1.43 -35.73 70.20
N PRO A 11 -2.69 -35.48 70.60
CA PRO A 11 -3.84 -35.54 69.70
C PRO A 11 -3.98 -34.30 68.81
N HIS A 12 -3.02 -33.36 68.80
CA HIS A 12 -3.17 -32.03 68.17
C HIS A 12 -2.42 -31.80 66.86
N ASN A 13 -2.05 -32.85 66.12
CA ASN A 13 -1.49 -32.69 64.77
C ASN A 13 -2.46 -33.10 63.65
N VAL A 14 -3.74 -32.75 63.78
CA VAL A 14 -4.70 -32.79 62.67
C VAL A 14 -4.69 -31.41 62.01
N ILE A 15 -3.87 -31.24 60.97
CA ILE A 15 -3.95 -30.05 60.11
C ILE A 15 -5.33 -30.11 59.42
N PRO A 16 -6.23 -29.13 59.63
CA PRO A 16 -7.49 -29.10 58.91
C PRO A 16 -7.19 -28.99 57.41
N ILE A 17 -7.68 -29.93 56.61
CA ILE A 17 -7.60 -29.81 55.15
C ILE A 17 -8.72 -28.85 54.74
N GLU A 18 -8.37 -27.61 54.47
CA GLU A 18 -9.27 -26.66 53.84
C GLU A 18 -9.44 -27.03 52.37
N MET A 19 -10.63 -27.49 52.00
CA MET A 19 -10.97 -27.87 50.62
C MET A 19 -11.36 -26.63 49.81
N THR A 20 -10.40 -25.73 49.60
CA THR A 20 -10.57 -24.50 48.81
C THR A 20 -10.42 -24.75 47.31
N ALA A 21 -10.75 -23.76 46.47
CA ALA A 21 -10.49 -23.82 45.03
C ALA A 21 -9.00 -24.10 44.74
N ASN A 22 -8.08 -23.40 45.42
CA ASN A 22 -6.63 -23.63 45.32
C ASN A 22 -6.23 -25.07 45.70
N PHE A 23 -6.85 -25.66 46.72
CA PHE A 23 -6.60 -27.06 47.08
C PHE A 23 -6.95 -28.02 45.94
N PHE A 24 -8.08 -27.79 45.28
CA PHE A 24 -8.49 -28.61 44.13
C PHE A 24 -7.63 -28.31 42.89
N PHE A 25 -7.29 -27.05 42.64
CA PHE A 25 -6.38 -26.63 41.57
C PHE A 25 -5.02 -27.33 41.66
N ASP A 26 -4.36 -27.29 42.82
CA ASP A 26 -3.06 -27.94 43.05
C ASP A 26 -3.14 -29.46 42.82
N ARG A 27 -4.25 -30.09 43.23
CA ARG A 27 -4.46 -31.52 42.96
C ARG A 27 -4.70 -31.80 41.49
N ALA A 28 -5.36 -30.90 40.77
CA ALA A 28 -5.60 -31.02 39.36
C ALA A 28 -4.29 -30.93 38.57
N VAL A 29 -3.44 -29.94 38.87
CA VAL A 29 -2.10 -29.80 38.29
C VAL A 29 -1.24 -31.04 38.57
N ARG A 30 -1.19 -31.52 39.82
CA ARG A 30 -0.45 -32.77 40.14
C ARG A 30 -0.98 -34.01 39.43
N ALA A 31 -2.27 -34.03 39.09
CA ALA A 31 -2.85 -35.12 38.30
C ALA A 31 -2.47 -34.97 36.82
N LEU A 32 -2.42 -33.74 36.28
CA LEU A 32 -1.91 -33.45 34.93
C LEU A 32 -0.45 -33.83 34.77
N ASP A 33 0.42 -33.48 35.72
CA ASP A 33 1.85 -33.86 35.72
C ASP A 33 2.06 -35.38 35.65
N ARG A 34 1.04 -36.15 36.01
CA ARG A 34 1.03 -37.62 35.98
C ARG A 34 0.19 -38.20 34.84
N TYR A 35 -0.24 -37.37 33.90
CA TYR A 35 -1.08 -37.73 32.75
C TYR A 35 -2.42 -38.38 33.17
N GLN A 36 -2.95 -38.04 34.34
CA GLN A 36 -4.21 -38.55 34.87
C GLN A 36 -5.36 -37.61 34.54
N TYR A 37 -5.67 -37.45 33.24
CA TYR A 37 -6.63 -36.47 32.70
C TYR A 37 -8.01 -36.56 33.35
N ASP A 38 -8.56 -37.77 33.56
CA ASP A 38 -9.87 -37.95 34.23
C ASP A 38 -9.91 -37.36 35.64
N LYS A 39 -8.83 -37.53 36.40
CA LYS A 39 -8.72 -37.01 37.76
C LYS A 39 -8.47 -35.52 37.76
N ALA A 40 -7.62 -35.04 36.85
CA ALA A 40 -7.37 -33.62 36.67
C ALA A 40 -8.68 -32.89 36.35
N LEU A 41 -9.44 -33.37 35.37
CA LEU A 41 -10.74 -32.82 34.98
C LEU A 41 -11.72 -32.80 36.17
N LYS A 42 -11.79 -33.89 36.95
CA LYS A 42 -12.62 -33.93 38.16
C LYS A 42 -12.22 -32.85 39.18
N TYR A 43 -10.93 -32.61 39.36
CA TYR A 43 -10.45 -31.60 40.30
C TYR A 43 -10.63 -30.17 39.77
N PHE A 44 -10.41 -29.90 38.48
CA PHE A 44 -10.71 -28.59 37.89
C PHE A 44 -12.20 -28.28 37.93
N ARG A 45 -13.09 -29.26 37.68
CA ARG A 45 -14.54 -29.07 37.90
C ARG A 45 -14.85 -28.66 39.33
N LYS A 46 -14.17 -29.25 40.32
CA LYS A 46 -14.29 -28.80 41.71
C LYS A 46 -13.74 -27.39 41.90
N ALA A 47 -12.59 -27.05 41.35
CA ALA A 47 -12.06 -25.68 41.44
C ALA A 47 -13.07 -24.64 40.87
N VAL A 48 -13.68 -24.94 39.71
CA VAL A 48 -14.75 -24.13 39.10
C VAL A 48 -16.01 -24.06 39.99
N GLU A 49 -16.42 -25.15 40.65
CA GLU A 49 -17.56 -25.11 41.59
C GLU A 49 -17.33 -24.14 42.77
N TYR A 50 -16.09 -24.00 43.24
CA TYR A 50 -15.74 -23.10 44.36
C TYR A 50 -15.47 -21.66 43.89
N GLU A 51 -14.93 -21.48 42.69
CA GLU A 51 -14.65 -20.19 42.07
C GLU A 51 -15.21 -20.15 40.64
N PRO A 52 -16.54 -19.96 40.48
CA PRO A 52 -17.20 -19.98 39.17
C PRO A 52 -16.80 -18.79 38.30
N ASP A 53 -16.38 -17.68 38.90
CA ASP A 53 -16.01 -16.45 38.19
C ASP A 53 -14.50 -16.38 37.85
N ASN A 54 -13.75 -17.46 38.07
CA ASN A 54 -12.31 -17.50 37.79
C ASN A 54 -12.05 -18.13 36.40
N PRO A 55 -11.72 -17.32 35.37
CA PRO A 55 -11.58 -17.81 34.00
C PRO A 55 -10.40 -18.79 33.84
N VAL A 56 -9.36 -18.68 34.67
CA VAL A 56 -8.20 -19.59 34.63
C VAL A 56 -8.60 -21.03 34.95
N ASN A 57 -9.54 -21.22 35.90
CA ASN A 57 -10.04 -22.56 36.23
C ASN A 57 -10.84 -23.17 35.07
N HIS A 58 -11.62 -22.35 34.38
CA HIS A 58 -12.37 -22.77 33.19
C HIS A 58 -11.44 -23.07 31.99
N CYS A 59 -10.44 -22.23 31.74
CA CYS A 59 -9.46 -22.45 30.66
C CYS A 59 -8.67 -23.74 30.87
N ASN A 60 -8.20 -24.02 32.10
CA ASN A 60 -7.54 -25.28 32.39
C ASN A 60 -8.47 -26.50 32.22
N MET A 61 -9.75 -26.35 32.55
CA MET A 61 -10.75 -27.38 32.32
C MET A 61 -10.97 -27.62 30.81
N ALA A 62 -11.11 -26.56 30.02
CA ALA A 62 -11.24 -26.63 28.56
C ALA A 62 -10.02 -27.27 27.91
N GLY A 63 -8.80 -26.87 28.30
CA GLY A 63 -7.57 -27.45 27.80
C GLY A 63 -7.49 -28.97 28.02
N ILE A 64 -7.91 -29.47 29.19
CA ILE A 64 -7.97 -30.93 29.42
C ILE A 64 -9.00 -31.61 28.52
N LEU A 65 -10.18 -30.99 28.35
CA LEU A 65 -11.21 -31.54 27.47
C LEU A 65 -10.67 -31.65 26.03
N SER A 66 -9.99 -30.63 25.54
CA SER A 66 -9.30 -30.63 24.24
C SER A 66 -8.24 -31.74 24.14
N GLU A 67 -7.35 -31.87 25.12
CA GLU A 67 -6.31 -32.92 25.15
C GLU A 67 -6.91 -34.34 25.15
N THR A 68 -8.08 -34.51 25.76
CA THR A 68 -8.80 -35.79 25.77
C THR A 68 -9.67 -36.02 24.52
N GLY A 69 -9.71 -35.06 23.59
CA GLY A 69 -10.46 -35.13 22.34
C GLY A 69 -11.94 -34.75 22.45
N ASP A 70 -12.42 -34.29 23.61
CA ASP A 70 -13.77 -33.75 23.78
C ASP A 70 -13.81 -32.26 23.42
N TYR A 71 -13.55 -31.97 22.14
CA TYR A 71 -13.50 -30.63 21.58
C TYR A 71 -14.85 -29.89 21.73
N THR A 72 -15.96 -30.63 21.70
CA THR A 72 -17.31 -30.07 21.88
C THR A 72 -17.51 -29.52 23.29
N ALA A 73 -17.21 -30.31 24.32
CA ALA A 73 -17.32 -29.84 25.70
C ALA A 73 -16.30 -28.73 25.99
N SER A 74 -15.10 -28.81 25.41
CA SER A 74 -14.10 -27.75 25.50
C SER A 74 -14.64 -26.43 24.95
N ASN A 75 -15.19 -26.43 23.73
CA ASN A 75 -15.77 -25.23 23.11
C ASN A 75 -16.97 -24.67 23.89
N GLU A 76 -17.77 -25.52 24.54
CA GLU A 76 -18.86 -25.06 25.42
C GLU A 76 -18.32 -24.28 26.64
N VAL A 77 -17.21 -24.74 27.22
CA VAL A 77 -16.55 -24.07 28.35
C VAL A 77 -15.90 -22.77 27.90
N LEU A 78 -15.17 -22.77 26.78
CA LEU A 78 -14.52 -21.56 26.24
C LEU A 78 -15.53 -20.47 25.90
N ARG A 79 -16.68 -20.85 25.30
CA ARG A 79 -17.78 -19.91 25.06
C ARG A 79 -18.40 -19.40 26.36
N HIS A 80 -18.55 -20.25 27.37
CA HIS A 80 -19.04 -19.81 28.68
C HIS A 80 -18.13 -18.74 29.31
N ILE A 81 -16.80 -18.88 29.15
CA ILE A 81 -15.84 -17.87 29.60
C ILE A 81 -16.15 -16.53 28.92
N LEU A 82 -16.20 -16.51 27.59
CA LEU A 82 -16.46 -15.30 26.81
C LEU A 82 -17.84 -14.67 27.08
N GLU A 83 -18.87 -15.47 27.36
CA GLU A 83 -20.23 -14.97 27.55
C GLU A 83 -20.54 -14.53 28.98
N GLN A 84 -19.94 -15.18 29.99
CA GLN A 84 -20.42 -15.08 31.38
C GLN A 84 -19.33 -14.80 32.42
N VAL A 85 -18.06 -15.08 32.12
CA VAL A 85 -16.97 -14.99 33.12
C VAL A 85 -16.02 -13.84 32.80
N ASP A 86 -15.40 -13.87 31.61
CA ASP A 86 -14.45 -12.86 31.14
C ASP A 86 -14.56 -12.69 29.61
N PRO A 87 -15.36 -11.70 29.16
CA PRO A 87 -15.48 -11.39 27.73
C PRO A 87 -14.20 -10.86 27.09
N SER A 88 -13.19 -10.49 27.88
CA SER A 88 -11.91 -9.95 27.37
C SER A 88 -10.85 -11.01 27.14
N MET A 89 -11.10 -12.27 27.51
CA MET A 89 -10.17 -13.39 27.33
C MET A 89 -10.19 -13.93 25.90
N THR A 90 -9.65 -13.14 24.98
CA THR A 90 -9.59 -13.36 23.54
C THR A 90 -8.89 -14.67 23.15
N GLU A 91 -7.98 -15.18 23.98
CA GLU A 91 -7.29 -16.46 23.76
C GLU A 91 -8.25 -17.64 23.66
N CYS A 92 -9.46 -17.52 24.20
CA CYS A 92 -10.53 -18.51 24.03
C CYS A 92 -10.87 -18.75 22.56
N TYR A 93 -10.83 -17.72 21.71
CA TYR A 93 -11.06 -17.85 20.27
C TYR A 93 -9.96 -18.68 19.60
N PHE A 94 -8.69 -18.49 19.98
CA PHE A 94 -7.58 -19.31 19.48
C PHE A 94 -7.72 -20.78 19.90
N TYR A 95 -8.08 -21.04 21.15
CA TYR A 95 -8.33 -22.42 21.62
C TYR A 95 -9.53 -23.07 20.91
N MET A 96 -10.61 -22.31 20.66
CA MET A 96 -11.75 -22.79 19.89
C MET A 96 -11.36 -23.08 18.44
N ALA A 97 -10.50 -22.27 17.82
CA ALA A 97 -10.00 -22.53 16.48
C ALA A 97 -9.21 -23.84 16.38
N ASN A 98 -8.30 -24.08 17.33
CA ASN A 98 -7.56 -25.34 17.44
C ASN A 98 -8.52 -26.55 17.57
N ASN A 99 -9.54 -26.42 18.41
CA ASN A 99 -10.56 -27.46 18.58
C ASN A 99 -11.34 -27.69 17.27
N TYR A 100 -11.79 -26.63 16.58
CA TYR A 100 -12.49 -26.75 15.31
C TYR A 100 -11.63 -27.37 14.21
N ALA A 101 -10.34 -27.02 14.15
CA ALA A 101 -9.39 -27.61 13.20
C ALA A 101 -9.22 -29.13 13.44
N ASN A 102 -9.09 -29.55 14.70
CA ASN A 102 -9.03 -30.98 15.05
C ASN A 102 -10.35 -31.74 14.78
N MET A 103 -11.47 -31.03 14.71
CA MET A 103 -12.78 -31.57 14.28
C MET A 103 -12.98 -31.51 12.76
N GLU A 104 -11.97 -31.10 11.98
CA GLU A 104 -12.02 -30.86 10.53
C GLU A 104 -13.10 -29.83 10.12
N GLN A 105 -13.52 -28.97 11.05
CA GLN A 105 -14.47 -27.87 10.80
C GLN A 105 -13.71 -26.60 10.44
N TYR A 106 -13.00 -26.65 9.31
CA TYR A 106 -12.05 -25.63 8.89
C TYR A 106 -12.67 -24.23 8.73
N GLU A 107 -13.93 -24.12 8.30
CA GLU A 107 -14.61 -22.82 8.21
C GLU A 107 -14.83 -22.18 9.59
N LYS A 108 -15.17 -22.97 10.61
CA LYS A 108 -15.34 -22.45 11.97
C LYS A 108 -14.00 -22.15 12.63
N ALA A 109 -12.97 -22.92 12.30
CA ALA A 109 -11.61 -22.64 12.73
C ALA A 109 -11.13 -21.30 12.16
N GLU A 110 -11.37 -21.05 10.87
CA GLU A 110 -11.08 -19.77 10.19
C GLU A 110 -11.85 -18.62 10.84
N GLU A 111 -13.16 -18.76 11.11
CA GLU A 111 -13.97 -17.73 11.77
C GLU A 111 -13.45 -17.38 13.18
N ALA A 112 -13.08 -18.39 13.96
CA ALA A 112 -12.55 -18.19 15.31
C ALA A 112 -11.16 -17.53 15.29
N LEU A 113 -10.27 -17.91 14.37
CA LEU A 113 -8.96 -17.26 14.19
C LEU A 113 -9.09 -15.80 13.77
N ILE A 114 -9.99 -15.50 12.83
CA ILE A 114 -10.25 -14.11 12.42
C ILE A 114 -10.71 -13.30 13.63
N THR A 115 -11.63 -13.83 14.44
CA THR A 115 -12.12 -13.13 15.63
C THR A 115 -10.97 -12.88 16.63
N TYR A 116 -10.11 -13.86 16.87
CA TYR A 116 -8.92 -13.69 17.73
C TYR A 116 -8.00 -12.57 17.22
N LEU A 117 -7.66 -12.60 15.93
CA LEU A 117 -6.76 -11.63 15.28
C LEU A 117 -7.36 -10.21 15.16
N GLU A 118 -8.68 -10.07 15.21
CA GLU A 118 -9.39 -8.78 15.18
C GLU A 118 -9.54 -8.17 16.59
N GLU A 119 -9.76 -9.00 17.61
CA GLU A 119 -9.99 -8.55 18.98
C GLU A 119 -8.69 -8.32 19.75
N ASP A 120 -7.62 -9.08 19.47
CA ASP A 120 -6.36 -9.00 20.19
C ASP A 120 -5.12 -8.77 19.29
N PRO A 121 -4.74 -7.49 19.05
CA PRO A 121 -3.60 -7.14 18.21
C PRO A 121 -2.23 -7.49 18.80
N ASN A 122 -2.16 -7.77 20.11
CA ASN A 122 -0.92 -8.07 20.85
C ASN A 122 -1.04 -9.40 21.60
N GLY A 123 -1.91 -10.29 21.13
CA GLY A 123 -2.19 -11.56 21.78
C GLY A 123 -0.97 -12.46 21.81
N GLN A 124 -0.91 -13.35 22.79
CA GLN A 124 0.24 -14.24 22.96
C GLN A 124 0.43 -15.23 21.80
N PHE A 125 -0.65 -15.60 21.10
CA PHE A 125 -0.69 -16.63 20.06
C PHE A 125 -0.78 -16.08 18.63
N LEU A 126 -0.30 -14.85 18.38
CA LEU A 126 -0.43 -14.22 17.07
C LEU A 126 0.29 -15.01 15.97
N ASP A 127 1.55 -15.39 16.20
CA ASP A 127 2.36 -16.13 15.24
C ASP A 127 1.72 -17.49 14.94
N GLU A 128 1.28 -18.23 15.97
CA GLU A 128 0.61 -19.52 15.82
C GLU A 128 -0.76 -19.40 15.13
N ALA A 129 -1.49 -18.31 15.37
CA ALA A 129 -2.75 -18.04 14.70
C ALA A 129 -2.55 -17.75 13.21
N GLU A 130 -1.48 -17.02 12.84
CA GLU A 130 -1.12 -16.78 11.44
C GLU A 130 -0.69 -18.08 10.73
N GLU A 131 0.19 -18.88 11.35
CA GLU A 131 0.60 -20.18 10.79
C GLU A 131 -0.60 -21.11 10.57
N MET A 132 -1.54 -21.15 11.53
CA MET A 132 -2.76 -21.94 11.39
C MET A 132 -3.66 -21.40 10.27
N MET A 133 -3.76 -20.07 10.11
CA MET A 133 -4.50 -19.47 9.00
C MET A 133 -3.92 -19.85 7.64
N GLU A 134 -2.60 -19.95 7.49
CA GLU A 134 -1.96 -20.40 6.25
C GLU A 134 -2.27 -21.88 5.95
N LEU A 135 -2.23 -22.74 6.98
CA LEU A 135 -2.59 -24.15 6.86
C LEU A 135 -4.05 -24.32 6.40
N LEU A 136 -4.98 -23.59 7.01
CA LEU A 136 -6.41 -23.67 6.68
C LEU A 136 -6.70 -23.20 5.24
N GLN A 137 -5.93 -22.23 4.72
CA GLN A 137 -6.05 -21.80 3.32
C GLN A 137 -5.72 -22.91 2.34
N HIS A 138 -4.68 -23.69 2.63
CA HIS A 138 -4.31 -24.85 1.83
C HIS A 138 -5.45 -25.89 1.83
N GLU A 139 -5.98 -26.23 3.00
CA GLU A 139 -7.08 -27.21 3.14
C GLU A 139 -8.38 -26.73 2.47
N LEU A 140 -8.72 -25.45 2.58
CA LEU A 140 -9.92 -24.87 1.97
C LEU A 140 -9.76 -24.55 0.47
N SER A 141 -8.55 -24.70 -0.08
CA SER A 141 -8.22 -24.42 -1.50
C SER A 141 -8.68 -23.04 -1.97
N ARG A 142 -8.62 -22.04 -1.09
CA ARG A 142 -9.03 -20.66 -1.37
C ARG A 142 -8.12 -19.67 -0.64
N PRO A 143 -7.87 -18.47 -1.20
CA PRO A 143 -7.16 -17.43 -0.47
C PRO A 143 -7.98 -17.03 0.76
N ALA A 144 -7.29 -16.72 1.86
CA ALA A 144 -7.96 -16.19 3.05
C ALA A 144 -8.81 -14.99 2.68
N LYS A 145 -9.98 -14.86 3.31
CA LYS A 145 -10.69 -13.58 3.29
C LYS A 145 -9.72 -12.54 3.87
N PRO A 146 -9.56 -11.35 3.26
CA PRO A 146 -8.76 -10.29 3.85
C PRO A 146 -9.41 -9.89 5.17
N SER A 147 -8.97 -10.50 6.27
CA SER A 147 -9.24 -10.01 7.61
C SER A 147 -8.39 -8.76 7.79
N ARG A 148 -9.02 -7.68 8.27
CA ARG A 148 -8.29 -6.53 8.81
C ARG A 148 -7.71 -6.97 10.15
N ILE A 149 -6.68 -7.79 10.07
CA ILE A 149 -5.88 -8.21 11.22
C ILE A 149 -5.27 -6.93 11.79
N LYS A 150 -5.59 -6.58 13.05
CA LYS A 150 -5.06 -5.35 13.66
C LYS A 150 -3.54 -5.39 13.84
N SER A 151 -2.94 -6.58 13.98
CA SER A 151 -1.47 -6.74 13.95
C SER A 151 -0.85 -6.46 12.56
N ARG A 152 -1.68 -6.35 11.51
CA ARG A 152 -1.31 -5.90 10.15
C ARG A 152 -1.93 -4.56 9.77
N GLU A 153 -2.54 -3.84 10.71
CA GLU A 153 -3.05 -2.49 10.48
C GLU A 153 -1.87 -1.59 10.08
N GLY A 154 -2.03 -0.86 8.98
CA GLY A 154 -0.94 -0.12 8.35
C GLY A 154 -0.06 -0.92 7.37
N MET A 155 -0.04 -2.27 7.34
CA MET A 155 0.81 -3.03 6.41
C MET A 155 0.30 -2.97 4.96
N VAL A 156 -1.00 -3.14 4.74
CA VAL A 156 -1.63 -2.99 3.42
C VAL A 156 -1.47 -1.55 2.91
N GLU A 157 -1.68 -0.57 3.78
CA GLU A 157 -1.50 0.84 3.46
C GLU A 157 -0.01 1.19 3.25
N HIS A 158 0.90 0.50 3.94
CA HIS A 158 2.35 0.65 3.74
C HIS A 158 2.81 0.10 2.39
N GLU A 159 2.30 -1.06 1.96
CA GLU A 159 2.52 -1.57 0.60
C GLU A 159 1.94 -0.60 -0.43
N ARG A 160 0.74 -0.06 -0.19
CA ARG A 160 0.17 0.98 -1.05
C ARG A 160 1.03 2.24 -1.09
N ALA A 161 1.58 2.67 0.04
CA ALA A 161 2.51 3.79 0.08
C ALA A 161 3.83 3.49 -0.63
N ARG A 162 4.31 2.25 -0.58
CA ARG A 162 5.49 1.79 -1.33
C ARG A 162 5.22 1.83 -2.83
N GLU A 163 4.07 1.34 -3.29
CA GLU A 163 3.66 1.47 -4.69
C GLU A 163 3.61 2.94 -5.10
N LEU A 164 3.06 3.83 -4.27
CA LEU A 164 3.04 5.27 -4.56
C LEU A 164 4.47 5.87 -4.64
N LEU A 165 5.42 5.39 -3.84
CA LEU A 165 6.83 5.78 -3.93
C LEU A 165 7.48 5.30 -5.23
N GLU A 166 7.25 4.05 -5.62
CA GLU A 166 7.71 3.48 -6.89
C GLU A 166 7.06 4.19 -8.09
N GLU A 167 5.81 4.61 -7.93
CA GLU A 167 5.07 5.40 -8.89
C GLU A 167 5.51 6.87 -8.96
N GLY A 168 6.44 7.30 -8.10
CA GLY A 168 6.88 8.70 -8.00
C GLY A 168 5.82 9.65 -7.43
N LYS A 169 4.70 9.14 -6.93
CA LYS A 169 3.62 9.93 -6.31
C LYS A 169 3.96 10.28 -4.86
N PHE A 170 5.08 10.96 -4.66
CA PHE A 170 5.66 11.19 -3.33
C PHE A 170 4.73 11.95 -2.36
N ALA A 171 3.96 12.92 -2.85
CA ALA A 171 3.05 13.68 -1.99
C ALA A 171 1.88 12.82 -1.45
N GLN A 172 1.38 11.87 -2.25
CA GLN A 172 0.34 10.94 -1.82
C GLN A 172 0.93 9.91 -0.85
N ALA A 173 2.14 9.41 -1.15
CA ALA A 173 2.87 8.52 -0.26
C ALA A 173 3.12 9.17 1.11
N VAL A 174 3.56 10.44 1.16
CA VAL A 174 3.77 11.16 2.42
C VAL A 174 2.49 11.20 3.25
N LYS A 175 1.35 11.57 2.65
CA LYS A 175 0.08 11.65 3.39
C LYS A 175 -0.28 10.31 4.04
N LEU A 176 -0.22 9.24 3.26
CA LEU A 176 -0.55 7.89 3.74
C LEU A 176 0.45 7.42 4.81
N LEU A 177 1.73 7.68 4.63
CA LEU A 177 2.78 7.29 5.58
C LEU A 177 2.74 8.13 6.87
N GLU A 178 2.34 9.40 6.82
CA GLU A 178 2.09 10.22 8.01
C GLU A 178 0.93 9.66 8.82
N GLU A 179 -0.15 9.23 8.17
CA GLU A 179 -1.30 8.56 8.80
C GLU A 179 -0.84 7.25 9.49
N ILE A 180 -0.16 6.36 8.77
CA ILE A 180 0.38 5.09 9.31
C ILE A 180 1.30 5.33 10.51
N VAL A 181 2.26 6.27 10.41
CA VAL A 181 3.21 6.54 11.49
C VAL A 181 2.52 7.20 12.71
N SER A 182 1.41 7.92 12.50
CA SER A 182 0.64 8.51 13.59
C SER A 182 -0.17 7.47 14.37
N GLU A 183 -0.69 6.46 13.68
CA GLU A 183 -1.47 5.36 14.27
C GLU A 183 -0.54 4.29 14.87
N HIS A 184 0.58 4.02 14.22
CA HIS A 184 1.58 3.01 14.59
C HIS A 184 2.98 3.61 14.72
N PRO A 185 3.30 4.30 15.83
CA PRO A 185 4.60 4.97 16.02
C PRO A 185 5.82 4.04 16.08
N ASP A 186 5.61 2.74 16.27
CA ASP A 186 6.62 1.67 16.29
C ASP A 186 6.82 1.03 14.91
N PHE A 187 6.02 1.37 13.90
CA PHE A 187 6.15 0.82 12.56
C PHE A 187 7.31 1.46 11.77
N LEU A 188 8.54 1.02 12.08
CA LEU A 188 9.77 1.59 11.55
C LEU A 188 9.88 1.54 10.02
N ALA A 189 9.32 0.51 9.37
CA ALA A 189 9.33 0.40 7.91
C ALA A 189 8.54 1.54 7.24
N ALA A 190 7.40 1.94 7.82
CA ALA A 190 6.64 3.10 7.36
C ALA A 190 7.40 4.40 7.60
N ARG A 191 8.04 4.56 8.77
CA ARG A 191 8.91 5.71 9.07
C ARG A 191 10.08 5.84 8.11
N ASN A 192 10.72 4.72 7.76
CA ASN A 192 11.81 4.66 6.78
C ASN A 192 11.36 5.13 5.38
N ASN A 193 10.19 4.68 4.94
CA ASN A 193 9.61 5.08 3.66
C ASN A 193 9.12 6.53 3.69
N LEU A 194 8.63 7.04 4.83
CA LEU A 194 8.23 8.43 5.00
C LEU A 194 9.43 9.38 4.85
N ALA A 195 10.55 9.04 5.49
CA ALA A 195 11.79 9.79 5.34
C ALA A 195 12.26 9.81 3.87
N LEU A 196 12.16 8.67 3.18
CA LEU A 196 12.50 8.57 1.75
C LEU A 196 11.56 9.43 0.88
N ALA A 197 10.25 9.42 1.18
CA ALA A 197 9.26 10.25 0.49
C ALA A 197 9.55 11.75 0.66
N TYR A 198 9.83 12.20 1.89
CA TYR A 198 10.25 13.58 2.15
C TYR A 198 11.54 13.96 1.43
N TYR A 199 12.50 13.04 1.36
CA TYR A 199 13.74 13.26 0.63
C TYR A 199 13.47 13.51 -0.87
N TYR A 200 12.63 12.68 -1.51
CA TYR A 200 12.26 12.88 -2.91
C TYR A 200 11.45 14.16 -3.16
N MET A 201 10.69 14.63 -2.17
CA MET A 201 10.03 15.95 -2.20
C MET A 201 10.98 17.13 -1.94
N GLY A 202 12.28 16.90 -1.73
CA GLY A 202 13.26 17.94 -1.41
C GLY A 202 13.19 18.47 0.02
N ARG A 203 12.40 17.84 0.90
CA ARG A 203 12.27 18.20 2.32
C ARG A 203 13.37 17.53 3.16
N PHE A 204 14.63 17.88 2.88
CA PHE A 204 15.81 17.18 3.41
C PHE A 204 15.94 17.21 4.94
N ASP A 205 15.63 18.34 5.57
CA ASP A 205 15.71 18.45 7.04
C ASP A 205 14.67 17.57 7.72
N THR A 206 13.45 17.53 7.18
CA THR A 206 12.39 16.65 7.69
C THR A 206 12.77 15.19 7.49
N ALA A 207 13.26 14.81 6.29
CA ALA A 207 13.73 13.46 6.01
C ALA A 207 14.80 12.98 7.01
N LYS A 208 15.79 13.82 7.32
CA LYS A 208 16.84 13.51 8.29
C LYS A 208 16.31 13.38 9.72
N ARG A 209 15.34 14.19 10.14
CA ARG A 209 14.71 14.05 11.47
C ARG A 209 13.91 12.76 11.54
N THR A 210 13.05 12.50 10.55
CA THR A 210 12.21 11.29 10.51
C THR A 210 13.04 10.01 10.54
N ILE A 211 14.16 9.96 9.82
CA ILE A 211 15.06 8.80 9.86
C ILE A 211 15.87 8.73 11.15
N GLY A 212 16.19 9.88 11.75
CA GLY A 212 16.81 9.98 13.07
C GLY A 212 15.94 9.33 14.15
N ASP A 213 14.64 9.66 14.17
CA ASP A 213 13.67 9.06 15.11
C ASP A 213 13.63 7.53 14.99
N ALA A 214 13.68 7.00 13.76
CA ALA A 214 13.71 5.55 13.53
C ALA A 214 15.00 4.90 14.07
N LEU A 215 16.15 5.57 13.88
CA LEU A 215 17.45 5.09 14.35
C LEU A 215 17.66 5.28 15.86
N GLU A 216 16.95 6.20 16.50
CA GLU A 216 16.90 6.31 17.96
C GLU A 216 16.19 5.11 18.60
N GLN A 217 15.11 4.63 17.96
CA GLN A 217 14.40 3.42 18.40
C GLN A 217 15.19 2.15 18.10
N GLU A 218 15.72 2.04 16.88
CA GLU A 218 16.52 0.89 16.46
C GLU A 218 17.84 1.34 15.78
N PRO A 219 18.93 1.49 16.55
CA PRO A 219 20.23 1.91 16.01
C PRO A 219 20.81 1.00 14.92
N GLY A 220 20.34 -0.26 14.86
CA GLY A 220 20.74 -1.25 13.86
C GLY A 220 19.86 -1.28 12.61
N ASN A 221 18.86 -0.42 12.49
CA ASN A 221 17.91 -0.45 11.38
C ASN A 221 18.63 -0.18 10.04
N LEU A 222 18.80 -1.23 9.23
CA LEU A 222 19.60 -1.16 8.01
C LEU A 222 19.02 -0.20 6.97
N HIS A 223 17.69 -0.17 6.83
CA HIS A 223 17.02 0.73 5.90
C HIS A 223 17.26 2.19 6.29
N GLY A 224 17.17 2.50 7.59
CA GLY A 224 17.48 3.81 8.15
C GLY A 224 18.92 4.24 7.90
N LEU A 225 19.89 3.36 8.21
CA LEU A 225 21.31 3.64 8.00
C LEU A 225 21.63 3.86 6.50
N CYS A 226 21.06 3.05 5.62
CA CYS A 226 21.22 3.20 4.17
C CYS A 226 20.62 4.52 3.65
N ASN A 227 19.39 4.86 4.08
CA ASN A 227 18.75 6.11 3.68
C ASN A 227 19.56 7.32 4.17
N LEU A 228 20.00 7.30 5.44
CA LEU A 228 20.80 8.39 6.00
C LEU A 228 22.15 8.56 5.28
N ALA A 229 22.79 7.47 4.87
CA ALA A 229 24.02 7.52 4.07
C ALA A 229 23.80 8.22 2.71
N ILE A 230 22.68 7.92 2.04
CA ILE A 230 22.27 8.58 0.79
C ILE A 230 22.01 10.08 1.05
N PHE A 231 21.33 10.42 2.14
CA PHE A 231 21.02 11.81 2.49
C PHE A 231 22.29 12.63 2.73
N TYR A 232 23.29 12.08 3.44
CA TYR A 232 24.58 12.76 3.64
C TYR A 232 25.42 12.85 2.36
N GLN A 233 25.37 11.83 1.49
CA GLN A 233 26.00 11.90 0.17
C GLN A 233 25.41 13.06 -0.66
N HIS A 234 24.09 13.24 -0.62
CA HIS A 234 23.40 14.32 -1.31
C HIS A 234 23.71 15.70 -0.73
N GLU A 235 23.80 15.83 0.60
CA GLU A 235 24.16 17.06 1.29
C GLU A 235 25.64 17.46 1.08
N GLY A 236 26.47 16.54 0.57
CA GLY A 236 27.92 16.74 0.47
C GLY A 236 28.65 16.58 1.82
N ASN A 237 27.95 16.10 2.86
CA ASN A 237 28.54 15.82 4.18
C ASN A 237 29.35 14.52 4.14
N THR A 238 30.54 14.65 3.55
CA THR A 238 31.49 13.57 3.30
C THR A 238 31.90 12.86 4.60
N GLN A 239 32.06 13.61 5.71
CA GLN A 239 32.49 13.03 6.98
C GLN A 239 31.46 12.05 7.57
N MET A 240 30.18 12.43 7.62
CA MET A 240 29.14 11.56 8.17
C MET A 240 28.80 10.42 7.21
N ARG A 241 28.81 10.70 5.90
CA ARG A 241 28.68 9.67 4.87
C ARG A 241 29.73 8.58 5.03
N ASP A 242 31.02 8.94 5.14
CA ASP A 242 32.10 7.95 5.20
C ASP A 242 32.01 7.08 6.46
N LYS A 243 31.61 7.64 7.60
CA LYS A 243 31.36 6.85 8.82
C LYS A 243 30.27 5.80 8.62
N LEU A 244 29.15 6.17 8.00
CA LEU A 244 28.08 5.22 7.70
C LEU A 244 28.52 4.21 6.65
N MET A 245 29.30 4.64 5.66
CA MET A 245 29.83 3.77 4.63
C MET A 245 30.76 2.71 5.21
N ASP A 246 31.66 3.08 6.12
CA ASP A 246 32.56 2.16 6.82
C ASP A 246 31.76 1.12 7.60
N MET A 247 30.72 1.55 8.33
CA MET A 247 29.82 0.65 9.06
C MET A 247 29.08 -0.31 8.12
N LEU A 248 28.45 0.22 7.07
CA LEU A 248 27.66 -0.57 6.12
C LEU A 248 28.55 -1.52 5.28
N SER A 249 29.82 -1.19 5.05
CA SER A 249 30.75 -2.00 4.25
C SER A 249 31.10 -3.36 4.87
N VAL A 250 31.00 -3.46 6.20
CA VAL A 250 31.25 -4.69 6.96
C VAL A 250 29.95 -5.41 7.34
N THR A 251 28.79 -4.81 7.08
CA THR A 251 27.49 -5.41 7.37
C THR A 251 27.19 -6.54 6.38
N VAL A 252 26.82 -7.71 6.93
CA VAL A 252 26.39 -8.87 6.13
C VAL A 252 24.97 -9.24 6.54
N PRO A 253 23.94 -8.74 5.84
CA PRO A 253 22.56 -9.03 6.22
C PRO A 253 22.21 -10.52 6.04
N PHE A 254 21.30 -11.01 6.88
CA PHE A 254 20.76 -12.37 6.77
C PHE A 254 19.68 -12.45 5.68
N HIS A 255 18.65 -11.59 5.76
CA HIS A 255 17.54 -11.53 4.81
C HIS A 255 17.94 -10.97 3.44
N MET A 256 17.40 -11.54 2.36
CA MET A 256 17.76 -11.17 0.99
C MET A 256 17.29 -9.75 0.62
N GLU A 257 16.14 -9.30 1.11
CA GLU A 257 15.68 -7.92 0.90
C GLU A 257 16.71 -6.90 1.42
N HIS A 258 17.23 -7.13 2.63
CA HIS A 258 18.28 -6.31 3.23
C HIS A 258 19.59 -6.36 2.44
N VAL A 259 19.93 -7.52 1.86
CA VAL A 259 21.09 -7.64 0.94
C VAL A 259 20.87 -6.77 -0.30
N PHE A 260 19.66 -6.75 -0.87
CA PHE A 260 19.32 -5.91 -2.02
C PHE A 260 19.37 -4.41 -1.69
N LYS A 261 18.79 -4.00 -0.55
CA LYS A 261 18.85 -2.61 -0.06
C LYS A 261 20.28 -2.14 0.16
N LEU A 262 21.13 -2.98 0.76
CA LEU A 262 22.54 -2.67 0.97
C LEU A 262 23.30 -2.59 -0.37
N ALA A 263 23.06 -3.53 -1.29
CA ALA A 263 23.73 -3.57 -2.58
C ALA A 263 23.43 -2.32 -3.44
N THR A 264 22.15 -1.93 -3.52
CA THR A 264 21.72 -0.72 -4.24
C THR A 264 22.30 0.55 -3.62
N THR A 265 22.27 0.64 -2.29
CA THR A 265 22.87 1.77 -1.55
C THR A 265 24.37 1.89 -1.82
N MET A 266 25.11 0.78 -1.76
CA MET A 266 26.54 0.75 -2.09
C MET A 266 26.81 1.16 -3.54
N GLY A 267 25.95 0.73 -4.47
CA GLY A 267 26.01 1.15 -5.87
C GLY A 267 25.85 2.67 -6.04
N ILE A 268 24.89 3.27 -5.34
CA ILE A 268 24.63 4.73 -5.34
C ILE A 268 25.82 5.50 -4.74
N LEU A 269 26.41 4.98 -3.66
CA LEU A 269 27.56 5.59 -3.00
C LEU A 269 28.90 5.39 -3.76
N GLY A 270 28.87 4.72 -4.92
CA GLY A 270 30.06 4.46 -5.74
C GLY A 270 30.90 3.26 -5.29
N GLN A 271 30.46 2.53 -4.26
CA GLN A 271 31.10 1.30 -3.77
C GLN A 271 30.71 0.09 -4.62
N HIS A 272 31.02 0.16 -5.92
CA HIS A 272 30.56 -0.80 -6.93
C HIS A 272 31.06 -2.24 -6.67
N GLU A 273 32.24 -2.39 -6.09
CA GLU A 273 32.81 -3.70 -5.76
C GLU A 273 32.04 -4.38 -4.62
N ILE A 274 31.60 -3.60 -3.62
CA ILE A 274 30.77 -4.09 -2.52
C ILE A 274 29.38 -4.45 -3.05
N ALA A 275 28.78 -3.56 -3.83
CA ALA A 275 27.50 -3.81 -4.50
C ALA A 275 27.53 -5.10 -5.32
N TYR A 276 28.59 -5.31 -6.12
CA TYR A 276 28.76 -6.50 -6.94
C TYR A 276 28.80 -7.79 -6.11
N ARG A 277 29.48 -7.79 -4.96
CA ARG A 277 29.51 -8.96 -4.06
C ARG A 277 28.12 -9.31 -3.54
N HIS A 278 27.33 -8.32 -3.13
CA HIS A 278 25.97 -8.54 -2.63
C HIS A 278 25.00 -8.96 -3.74
N PHE A 279 25.02 -8.32 -4.92
CA PHE A 279 24.18 -8.74 -6.04
C PHE A 279 24.49 -10.17 -6.51
N ARG A 280 25.76 -10.57 -6.50
CA ARG A 280 26.13 -11.98 -6.77
C ARG A 280 25.60 -12.96 -5.74
N ARG A 281 25.54 -12.56 -4.46
CA ARG A 281 24.94 -13.37 -3.40
C ARG A 281 23.44 -13.54 -3.62
N LEU A 282 22.74 -12.48 -4.04
CA LEU A 282 21.31 -12.57 -4.36
C LEU A 282 21.03 -13.56 -5.50
N LEU A 283 21.88 -13.59 -6.52
CA LEU A 283 21.75 -14.55 -7.63
C LEU A 283 21.93 -16.02 -7.24
N THR A 284 22.44 -16.32 -6.04
CA THR A 284 22.52 -17.72 -5.55
C THR A 284 21.21 -18.20 -4.93
N ASP A 285 20.29 -17.28 -4.65
CA ASP A 285 18.97 -17.60 -4.09
C ASP A 285 18.00 -17.97 -5.22
N GLU A 286 17.25 -19.07 -5.05
CA GLU A 286 16.33 -19.55 -6.08
C GLU A 286 15.15 -18.60 -6.33
N GLY A 287 14.73 -17.82 -5.33
CA GLY A 287 13.64 -16.84 -5.48
C GLY A 287 14.00 -15.64 -6.36
N PHE A 288 15.29 -15.34 -6.51
CA PHE A 288 15.77 -14.16 -7.23
C PHE A 288 16.46 -14.49 -8.56
N ASN A 289 16.80 -15.76 -8.82
CA ASN A 289 17.58 -16.16 -9.98
C ASN A 289 16.87 -16.02 -11.34
N GLY A 290 15.55 -15.77 -11.33
CA GLY A 290 14.70 -15.63 -12.52
C GLY A 290 14.43 -14.19 -12.93
N ASP A 291 14.79 -13.20 -12.11
CA ASP A 291 14.51 -11.79 -12.40
C ASP A 291 15.60 -11.17 -13.32
N PRO A 292 15.29 -10.80 -14.57
CA PRO A 292 16.23 -10.16 -15.48
C PRO A 292 16.80 -8.84 -14.92
N SER A 293 16.05 -8.12 -14.09
CA SER A 293 16.47 -6.87 -13.48
C SER A 293 17.67 -7.08 -12.56
N LEU A 294 17.68 -8.14 -11.75
CA LEU A 294 18.80 -8.46 -10.86
C LEU A 294 20.08 -8.82 -11.61
N TYR A 295 19.98 -9.48 -12.76
CA TYR A 295 21.12 -9.69 -13.65
C TYR A 295 21.65 -8.36 -14.18
N HIS A 296 20.78 -7.41 -14.50
CA HIS A 296 21.19 -6.07 -14.88
C HIS A 296 21.87 -5.32 -13.72
N TYR A 297 21.33 -5.33 -12.50
CA TYR A 297 22.00 -4.77 -11.31
C TYR A 297 23.42 -5.35 -11.12
N THR A 298 23.54 -6.66 -11.26
CA THR A 298 24.83 -7.37 -11.14
C THR A 298 25.80 -6.98 -12.26
N ALA A 299 25.30 -6.86 -13.50
CA ALA A 299 26.08 -6.47 -14.66
C ALA A 299 26.53 -5.00 -14.57
N ALA A 300 25.67 -4.10 -14.12
CA ALA A 300 25.97 -2.70 -13.86
C ALA A 300 27.07 -2.56 -12.80
N ALA A 301 26.95 -3.28 -11.68
CA ALA A 301 27.97 -3.32 -10.64
C ALA A 301 29.32 -3.82 -11.18
N ALA A 302 29.29 -4.88 -11.99
CA ALA A 302 30.48 -5.44 -12.63
C ALA A 302 31.13 -4.43 -13.58
N SER A 303 30.34 -3.81 -14.46
CA SER A 303 30.83 -2.83 -15.44
C SER A 303 31.44 -1.60 -14.77
N ASN A 304 30.75 -1.04 -13.76
CA ASN A 304 31.23 0.12 -13.01
C ASN A 304 32.51 -0.20 -12.19
N SER A 305 32.73 -1.47 -11.85
CA SER A 305 33.96 -1.96 -11.20
C SER A 305 35.04 -2.42 -12.18
N GLY A 306 34.86 -2.21 -13.50
CA GLY A 306 35.82 -2.61 -14.55
C GLY A 306 35.80 -4.10 -14.94
N ARG A 307 34.84 -4.88 -14.43
CA ARG A 307 34.69 -6.33 -14.68
C ARG A 307 33.85 -6.60 -15.93
N TYR A 308 34.33 -6.13 -17.06
CA TYR A 308 33.58 -6.13 -18.32
C TYR A 308 33.19 -7.53 -18.82
N GLU A 309 34.03 -8.55 -18.63
CA GLU A 309 33.69 -9.92 -19.02
C GLU A 309 32.53 -10.49 -18.18
N ALA A 310 32.52 -10.19 -16.88
CA ALA A 310 31.44 -10.59 -16.00
C ALA A 310 30.15 -9.83 -16.34
N ALA A 311 30.24 -8.52 -16.59
CA ALA A 311 29.10 -7.70 -17.03
C ALA A 311 28.46 -8.27 -18.30
N GLU A 312 29.27 -8.62 -19.30
CA GLU A 312 28.80 -9.25 -20.53
C GLU A 312 28.07 -10.57 -20.28
N LYS A 313 28.61 -11.44 -19.40
CA LYS A 313 27.96 -12.70 -19.02
C LYS A 313 26.58 -12.47 -18.41
N TYR A 314 26.45 -11.50 -17.50
CA TYR A 314 25.20 -11.22 -16.82
C TYR A 314 24.16 -10.58 -17.74
N TRP A 315 24.53 -9.62 -18.61
CA TRP A 315 23.58 -9.09 -19.59
C TRP A 315 23.16 -10.14 -20.64
N ARG A 316 24.04 -11.07 -21.03
CA ARG A 316 23.63 -12.22 -21.86
C ARG A 316 22.61 -13.11 -21.16
N GLN A 317 22.69 -13.24 -19.84
CA GLN A 317 21.72 -14.01 -19.06
C GLN A 317 20.40 -13.24 -18.92
N ALA A 318 20.45 -11.92 -18.65
CA ALA A 318 19.28 -11.06 -18.67
C ALA A 318 18.54 -11.15 -20.02
N ALA A 319 19.27 -11.09 -21.15
CA ALA A 319 18.71 -11.24 -22.49
C ALA A 319 18.02 -12.59 -22.75
N LYS A 320 18.42 -13.65 -22.04
CA LYS A 320 17.77 -14.96 -22.16
C LYS A 320 16.48 -15.05 -21.35
N LEU A 321 16.46 -14.38 -20.18
CA LEU A 321 15.29 -14.33 -19.30
C LEU A 321 14.23 -13.36 -19.83
N ASP A 322 14.66 -12.34 -20.57
CA ASP A 322 13.81 -11.30 -21.16
C ASP A 322 14.19 -11.07 -22.64
N PRO A 323 13.78 -11.97 -23.55
CA PRO A 323 14.17 -11.91 -24.97
C PRO A 323 13.54 -10.75 -25.74
N GLU A 324 12.40 -10.25 -25.28
CA GLU A 324 11.65 -9.16 -25.93
C GLU A 324 12.22 -7.78 -25.54
N SER A 325 12.99 -7.70 -24.45
CA SER A 325 13.57 -6.44 -24.00
C SER A 325 14.76 -5.99 -24.82
N VAL A 326 14.74 -4.70 -25.17
CA VAL A 326 15.83 -4.00 -25.84
C VAL A 326 16.97 -3.62 -24.88
N ILE A 327 16.77 -3.76 -23.56
CA ILE A 327 17.69 -3.25 -22.54
C ILE A 327 19.00 -4.06 -22.50
N PRO A 328 19.01 -5.39 -22.33
CA PRO A 328 20.27 -6.13 -22.32
C PRO A 328 21.06 -6.03 -23.65
N PRO A 329 20.44 -6.12 -24.84
CA PRO A 329 21.13 -5.90 -26.12
C PRO A 329 21.82 -4.53 -26.21
N PHE A 330 21.17 -3.47 -25.73
CA PHE A 330 21.74 -2.12 -25.72
C PHE A 330 23.07 -2.06 -24.95
N TYR A 331 23.09 -2.55 -23.71
CA TYR A 331 24.31 -2.52 -22.88
C TYR A 331 25.42 -3.45 -23.41
N LEU A 332 25.05 -4.58 -24.01
CA LEU A 332 26.01 -5.46 -24.70
C LEU A 332 26.67 -4.76 -25.89
N MET A 333 25.89 -4.03 -26.70
CA MET A 333 26.40 -3.24 -27.81
C MET A 333 27.33 -2.13 -27.32
N GLN A 334 26.94 -1.41 -26.27
CA GLN A 334 27.75 -0.34 -25.67
C GLN A 334 29.11 -0.87 -25.19
N LEU A 335 29.13 -2.05 -24.56
CA LEU A 335 30.35 -2.70 -24.11
C LEU A 335 31.28 -3.08 -25.28
N GLN A 336 30.72 -3.58 -26.39
CA GLN A 336 31.49 -3.92 -27.59
C GLN A 336 32.06 -2.66 -28.26
N GLN A 337 31.30 -1.58 -28.32
CA GLN A 337 31.74 -0.30 -28.88
C GLN A 337 32.90 0.29 -28.06
N MET A 338 32.81 0.27 -26.73
CA MET A 338 33.90 0.72 -25.86
C MET A 338 35.18 -0.08 -26.09
N ARG A 339 35.09 -1.42 -26.16
CA ARG A 339 36.25 -2.29 -26.47
C ARG A 339 36.89 -1.96 -27.82
N LYS A 340 36.10 -1.57 -28.82
CA LYS A 340 36.60 -1.16 -30.15
C LYS A 340 37.24 0.21 -30.15
N MET A 341 36.68 1.16 -29.41
CA MET A 341 37.16 2.56 -29.38
C MET A 341 38.31 2.78 -28.39
N GLY A 342 38.64 1.81 -27.55
CA GLY A 342 39.70 1.93 -26.55
C GLY A 342 39.39 2.98 -25.49
N SER A 343 38.10 3.20 -25.20
CA SER A 343 37.65 4.19 -24.22
C SER A 343 37.83 3.67 -22.80
N ASP A 344 38.22 4.57 -21.90
CA ASP A 344 38.33 4.29 -20.47
C ASP A 344 36.95 4.47 -19.82
N GLN A 345 36.28 3.34 -19.53
CA GLN A 345 35.11 3.22 -18.66
C GLN A 345 33.73 3.50 -19.29
N ILE A 346 32.77 2.63 -18.95
CA ILE A 346 31.33 2.86 -19.17
C ILE A 346 30.70 2.98 -17.78
N LYS A 347 30.08 4.13 -17.49
CA LYS A 347 29.24 4.28 -16.31
C LYS A 347 27.83 3.80 -16.66
N VAL A 348 27.38 2.77 -15.96
CA VAL A 348 26.09 2.12 -16.17
C VAL A 348 25.17 2.45 -15.00
N SER A 349 23.92 2.82 -15.31
CA SER A 349 22.85 2.87 -14.31
C SER A 349 22.58 1.47 -13.76
N TYR A 350 22.13 1.40 -12.50
CA TYR A 350 21.73 0.14 -11.88
C TYR A 350 20.28 -0.25 -12.18
N HIS A 351 19.44 0.72 -12.55
CA HIS A 351 18.05 0.46 -12.86
C HIS A 351 17.92 -0.19 -14.23
N TYR A 352 17.06 -1.21 -14.33
CA TYR A 352 16.81 -1.95 -15.56
C TYR A 352 15.99 -1.14 -16.57
N HIS A 353 16.63 -0.16 -17.19
CA HIS A 353 16.07 0.67 -18.25
C HIS A 353 17.16 1.12 -19.22
N LEU A 354 16.76 1.64 -20.39
CA LEU A 354 17.68 2.31 -21.30
C LEU A 354 18.14 3.65 -20.72
N PRO A 355 19.36 4.15 -21.00
CA PRO A 355 19.74 5.51 -20.65
C PRO A 355 18.73 6.54 -21.16
N PHE A 356 18.55 7.63 -20.44
CA PHE A 356 17.51 8.61 -20.76
C PHE A 356 17.60 9.13 -22.20
N ASP A 357 18.80 9.42 -22.71
CA ASP A 357 18.98 9.91 -24.08
C ASP A 357 18.49 8.90 -25.13
N GLU A 358 18.58 7.60 -24.83
CA GLU A 358 18.06 6.54 -25.70
C GLU A 358 16.55 6.40 -25.56
N GLN A 359 16.01 6.50 -24.34
CA GLN A 359 14.56 6.58 -24.15
C GLN A 359 13.99 7.76 -24.95
N LEU A 360 14.67 8.91 -24.92
CA LEU A 360 14.26 10.11 -25.63
C LEU A 360 14.27 9.92 -27.15
N LYS A 361 15.31 9.30 -27.73
CA LYS A 361 15.33 8.92 -29.16
C LYS A 361 14.17 8.01 -29.56
N HIS A 362 13.75 7.11 -28.69
CA HIS A 362 12.57 6.28 -28.94
C HIS A 362 11.25 7.06 -28.82
N LEU A 363 11.23 8.13 -28.03
CA LEU A 363 10.07 8.99 -27.75
C LEU A 363 9.97 10.20 -28.69
N GLU A 364 11.03 10.53 -29.43
CA GLU A 364 11.15 11.66 -30.37
C GLU A 364 10.14 11.67 -31.53
N LEU A 365 9.23 10.69 -31.59
CA LEU A 365 8.21 10.60 -32.63
C LEU A 365 6.89 11.32 -32.29
N ASP A 366 6.63 11.73 -31.04
CA ASP A 366 5.42 12.53 -30.73
C ASP A 366 5.52 13.29 -29.37
N GLY A 367 5.63 14.63 -29.40
CA GLY A 367 5.84 15.46 -28.20
C GLY A 367 4.67 15.46 -27.19
N GLU A 368 3.43 15.31 -27.67
CA GLU A 368 2.25 15.18 -26.80
C GLU A 368 2.22 13.82 -26.10
N ARG A 369 2.62 12.76 -26.81
CA ARG A 369 2.71 11.41 -26.26
C ARG A 369 3.81 11.31 -25.20
N LEU A 370 4.98 11.91 -25.44
CA LEU A 370 6.05 12.01 -24.44
C LEU A 370 5.58 12.71 -23.16
N THR A 371 4.81 13.78 -23.29
CA THR A 371 4.28 14.52 -22.13
C THR A 371 3.24 13.69 -21.37
N GLN A 372 2.36 12.97 -22.08
CA GLN A 372 1.40 12.05 -21.44
C GLN A 372 2.08 10.85 -20.77
N GLU A 373 3.03 10.22 -21.45
CA GLU A 373 3.79 9.10 -20.91
C GLU A 373 4.63 9.55 -19.71
N ALA A 374 5.29 10.71 -19.73
CA ALA A 374 6.00 11.24 -18.56
C ALA A 374 5.08 11.67 -17.40
N ARG A 375 3.79 11.95 -17.67
CA ARG A 375 2.78 12.18 -16.62
C ARG A 375 2.28 10.89 -15.98
N GLN A 376 2.19 9.81 -16.75
CA GLN A 376 1.52 8.57 -16.35
C GLN A 376 2.49 7.44 -16.01
N ASN A 377 3.71 7.47 -16.55
CA ASN A 377 4.74 6.45 -16.37
C ASN A 377 5.80 6.94 -15.37
N PRO A 378 5.82 6.38 -14.16
CA PRO A 378 6.77 6.70 -13.10
C PRO A 378 8.25 6.56 -13.48
N LEU A 379 8.57 5.54 -14.28
CA LEU A 379 9.95 5.24 -14.67
C LEU A 379 10.48 6.29 -15.64
N ILE A 380 9.64 6.70 -16.59
CA ILE A 380 9.97 7.81 -17.51
C ILE A 380 10.11 9.09 -16.68
N ARG A 381 9.17 9.37 -15.79
CA ARG A 381 9.16 10.56 -14.92
C ARG A 381 10.41 10.66 -14.04
N SER A 382 10.79 9.57 -13.38
CA SER A 382 12.03 9.50 -12.58
C SER A 382 13.27 9.72 -13.44
N SER A 383 13.27 9.24 -14.69
CA SER A 383 14.35 9.46 -15.65
C SER A 383 14.46 10.93 -16.07
N PHE A 384 13.35 11.68 -16.19
CA PHE A 384 13.37 13.14 -16.40
C PHE A 384 14.02 13.87 -15.22
N PHE A 385 13.66 13.55 -13.97
CA PHE A 385 14.28 14.19 -12.81
C PHE A 385 15.76 13.83 -12.65
N TRP A 386 16.13 12.59 -12.94
CA TRP A 386 17.54 12.18 -12.96
C TRP A 386 18.32 12.94 -14.04
N ALA A 387 17.76 13.06 -15.25
CA ALA A 387 18.41 13.75 -16.37
C ALA A 387 18.50 15.26 -16.15
N LEU A 388 17.52 15.88 -15.50
CA LEU A 388 17.60 17.28 -15.06
C LEU A 388 18.83 17.53 -14.18
N ARG A 389 19.20 16.52 -13.39
CA ARG A 389 20.25 16.63 -12.39
C ARG A 389 21.64 16.19 -12.88
N HIS A 390 21.69 15.11 -13.66
CA HIS A 390 22.94 14.44 -14.03
C HIS A 390 23.18 14.39 -15.54
N GLY A 391 22.22 14.82 -16.36
CA GLY A 391 22.37 14.89 -17.80
C GLY A 391 23.40 15.94 -18.22
N ASP A 392 23.90 15.85 -19.45
CA ASP A 392 24.70 16.91 -20.03
C ASP A 392 23.83 18.16 -20.29
N PRO A 393 24.44 19.34 -20.57
CA PRO A 393 23.69 20.58 -20.72
C PRO A 393 22.58 20.55 -21.79
N GLN A 394 22.75 19.77 -22.86
CA GLN A 394 21.74 19.68 -23.91
C GLN A 394 20.53 18.87 -23.43
N THR A 395 20.79 17.72 -22.81
CA THR A 395 19.74 16.87 -22.22
C THR A 395 18.98 17.61 -21.12
N LYS A 396 19.67 18.33 -20.22
CA LYS A 396 19.03 19.15 -19.18
C LYS A 396 18.08 20.19 -19.77
N LEU A 397 18.49 20.89 -20.84
CA LEU A 397 17.65 21.89 -21.48
C LEU A 397 16.37 21.26 -22.08
N GLN A 398 16.49 20.10 -22.71
CA GLN A 398 15.35 19.38 -23.29
C GLN A 398 14.40 18.89 -22.20
N VAL A 399 14.93 18.35 -21.10
CA VAL A 399 14.17 17.96 -19.92
C VAL A 399 13.41 19.14 -19.32
N ILE A 400 14.05 20.30 -19.13
CA ILE A 400 13.40 21.51 -18.60
C ILE A 400 12.19 21.89 -19.46
N ARG A 401 12.32 21.84 -20.79
CA ARG A 401 11.22 22.15 -21.72
C ARG A 401 10.08 21.14 -21.65
N THR A 402 10.39 19.85 -21.50
CA THR A 402 9.34 18.84 -21.35
C THR A 402 8.64 18.95 -20.00
N LEU A 403 9.38 19.22 -18.92
CA LEU A 403 8.82 19.42 -17.58
C LEU A 403 7.92 20.66 -17.54
N GLU A 404 8.29 21.75 -18.24
CA GLU A 404 7.44 22.93 -18.42
C GLU A 404 6.05 22.57 -18.98
N LEU A 405 5.96 21.59 -19.88
CA LEU A 405 4.68 21.13 -20.44
C LEU A 405 3.88 20.28 -19.45
N ILE A 406 4.57 19.55 -18.57
CA ILE A 406 3.92 18.72 -17.54
C ILE A 406 3.29 19.60 -16.47
N ALA A 407 4.02 20.60 -15.96
CA ALA A 407 3.55 21.71 -15.14
C ALA A 407 2.80 21.37 -13.83
N ASP A 408 3.15 20.27 -13.16
CA ASP A 408 2.58 19.93 -11.85
C ASP A 408 3.47 20.42 -10.67
N GLU A 409 2.98 20.24 -9.44
CA GLU A 409 3.65 20.72 -8.22
C GLU A 409 5.03 20.07 -8.01
N GLU A 410 5.17 18.80 -8.42
CA GLU A 410 6.42 18.06 -8.30
C GLU A 410 7.48 18.59 -9.27
N VAL A 411 7.09 18.88 -10.52
CA VAL A 411 7.94 19.58 -11.47
C VAL A 411 8.39 20.94 -10.93
N ARG A 412 7.47 21.70 -10.31
CA ARG A 412 7.80 22.99 -9.70
C ARG A 412 8.90 22.83 -8.65
N HIS A 413 8.75 21.85 -7.75
CA HIS A 413 9.75 21.56 -6.73
C HIS A 413 11.09 21.13 -7.33
N ALA A 414 11.09 20.26 -8.35
CA ALA A 414 12.30 19.81 -9.02
C ALA A 414 13.07 20.96 -9.68
N LEU A 415 12.37 21.87 -10.38
CA LEU A 415 12.97 23.05 -11.02
C LEU A 415 13.49 24.07 -9.98
N LEU A 416 12.78 24.27 -8.87
CA LEU A 416 13.25 25.12 -7.77
C LEU A 416 14.52 24.55 -7.13
N SER A 417 14.59 23.23 -6.92
CA SER A 417 15.79 22.55 -6.44
C SER A 417 16.96 22.71 -7.42
N PHE A 418 16.71 22.52 -8.71
CA PHE A 418 17.73 22.69 -9.77
C PHE A 418 18.35 24.10 -9.77
N LEU A 419 17.56 25.15 -9.49
CA LEU A 419 18.08 26.52 -9.40
C LEU A 419 19.08 26.73 -8.27
N GLN A 420 18.98 25.95 -7.19
CA GLN A 420 19.89 26.00 -6.05
C GLN A 420 21.18 25.22 -6.29
N GLU A 421 21.29 24.39 -7.34
CA GLU A 421 22.47 23.56 -7.58
C GLU A 421 23.69 24.42 -7.96
N PRO A 422 24.83 24.27 -7.24
CA PRO A 422 26.04 25.01 -7.55
C PRO A 422 26.74 24.46 -8.80
N GLY A 423 27.25 25.34 -9.66
CA GLY A 423 28.02 24.96 -10.85
C GLY A 423 27.21 24.73 -12.13
N GLU A 424 25.88 24.83 -12.08
CA GLU A 424 25.05 24.72 -13.28
C GLU A 424 25.19 25.95 -14.21
N PRO A 425 25.23 25.75 -15.55
CA PRO A 425 25.29 26.83 -16.52
C PRO A 425 24.19 27.88 -16.34
N PRO A 426 24.53 29.18 -16.47
CA PRO A 426 23.57 30.27 -16.29
C PRO A 426 22.39 30.19 -17.27
N GLU A 427 22.59 29.63 -18.46
CA GLU A 427 21.57 29.42 -19.48
C GLU A 427 20.51 28.42 -19.04
N LEU A 428 20.91 27.32 -18.38
CA LEU A 428 19.98 26.32 -17.85
C LEU A 428 19.20 26.86 -16.66
N LYS A 429 19.85 27.60 -15.76
CA LYS A 429 19.16 28.29 -14.67
C LYS A 429 18.19 29.33 -15.20
N HIS A 430 18.50 30.00 -16.31
CA HIS A 430 17.56 30.91 -16.96
C HIS A 430 16.36 30.16 -17.55
N ALA A 431 16.58 29.04 -18.25
CA ALA A 431 15.52 28.19 -18.78
C ALA A 431 14.59 27.65 -17.69
N ALA A 432 15.13 27.18 -16.57
CA ALA A 432 14.33 26.71 -15.43
C ALA A 432 13.50 27.83 -14.79
N ARG A 433 14.03 29.06 -14.68
CA ARG A 433 13.25 30.22 -14.21
C ARG A 433 12.12 30.58 -15.17
N LEU A 434 12.37 30.54 -16.48
CA LEU A 434 11.35 30.78 -17.49
C LEU A 434 10.24 29.74 -17.42
N ALA A 435 10.59 28.45 -17.30
CA ALA A 435 9.62 27.38 -17.13
C ALA A 435 8.75 27.59 -15.87
N LEU A 436 9.36 27.93 -14.74
CA LEU A 436 8.63 28.27 -13.51
C LEU A 436 7.71 29.49 -13.67
N GLN A 437 8.16 30.55 -14.35
CA GLN A 437 7.33 31.72 -14.65
C GLN A 437 6.16 31.38 -15.60
N GLN A 438 6.37 30.51 -16.58
CA GLN A 438 5.30 30.07 -17.47
C GLN A 438 4.27 29.23 -16.70
N MET A 439 4.72 28.36 -15.81
CA MET A 439 3.86 27.60 -14.92
C MET A 439 3.06 28.51 -13.98
N GLU A 440 3.69 29.54 -13.39
CA GLU A 440 3.03 30.53 -12.54
C GLU A 440 2.07 31.43 -13.32
N THR A 441 2.39 31.85 -14.54
CA THR A 441 1.49 32.66 -15.36
C THR A 441 0.35 31.84 -15.96
N ALA A 442 0.53 30.54 -16.19
CA ALA A 442 -0.55 29.63 -16.55
C ALA A 442 -1.49 29.42 -15.35
N ALA A 443 -0.92 29.20 -14.16
CA ALA A 443 -1.69 29.13 -12.91
C ALA A 443 -2.41 30.45 -12.60
N SER A 444 -1.74 31.59 -12.75
CA SER A 444 -2.32 32.93 -12.54
C SER A 444 -3.36 33.27 -13.61
N ARG A 445 -3.20 32.85 -14.87
CA ARG A 445 -4.25 32.99 -15.90
C ARG A 445 -5.47 32.13 -15.61
N LEU A 446 -5.28 30.95 -15.02
CA LEU A 446 -6.38 30.13 -14.52
C LEU A 446 -7.04 30.78 -13.28
N GLN A 447 -6.26 31.49 -12.47
CA GLN A 447 -6.70 32.24 -11.28
C GLN A 447 -7.42 33.55 -11.64
N GLU A 448 -6.93 34.36 -12.58
CA GLU A 448 -7.58 35.58 -13.10
C GLU A 448 -8.89 35.24 -13.82
N ARG A 449 -8.95 34.10 -14.54
CA ARG A 449 -10.20 33.57 -15.11
C ARG A 449 -11.19 33.11 -14.04
N SER A 450 -10.72 32.81 -12.83
CA SER A 450 -11.54 32.53 -11.66
C SER A 450 -11.90 33.78 -10.86
N GLU A 451 -11.09 34.85 -10.92
CA GLU A 451 -11.32 36.12 -10.20
C GLU A 451 -12.32 37.06 -10.88
N GLU A 452 -12.52 37.00 -12.21
CA GLU A 452 -13.59 37.77 -12.87
C GLU A 452 -15.01 37.19 -12.64
N ARG A 453 -15.13 36.05 -11.97
CA ARG A 453 -16.42 35.47 -11.56
C ARG A 453 -16.42 35.03 -10.10
N GLU A 454 -16.13 35.92 -9.16
CA GLU A 454 -16.57 35.67 -7.78
C GLU A 454 -17.08 36.93 -7.06
N PRO A 455 -18.21 36.76 -6.37
CA PRO A 455 -18.16 36.90 -4.94
C PRO A 455 -18.28 35.52 -4.29
N ALA A 456 -17.18 35.10 -3.67
CA ALA A 456 -17.07 34.17 -2.55
C ALA A 456 -17.87 32.88 -2.63
N VAL A 457 -17.29 31.80 -3.16
CA VAL A 457 -17.76 30.43 -2.84
C VAL A 457 -16.59 29.43 -2.67
N ARG A 458 -16.39 29.07 -1.39
CA ARG A 458 -15.95 27.78 -0.82
C ARG A 458 -15.39 26.72 -1.79
N SER A 459 -14.14 26.32 -1.50
CA SER A 459 -13.51 25.01 -1.72
C SER A 459 -14.44 23.91 -2.26
N ARG A 460 -14.18 23.42 -3.48
CA ARG A 460 -14.77 22.19 -4.02
C ARG A 460 -14.26 20.98 -3.23
N GLU A 461 -15.10 20.46 -2.35
CA GLU A 461 -14.91 19.17 -1.68
C GLU A 461 -14.97 18.03 -2.71
N VAL A 462 -13.98 17.14 -2.66
CA VAL A 462 -13.97 15.88 -3.43
C VAL A 462 -15.09 15.00 -2.92
N LEU A 463 -15.89 14.41 -3.82
CA LEU A 463 -16.93 13.44 -3.46
C LEU A 463 -16.31 12.28 -2.64
N PRO A 464 -16.81 11.99 -1.42
CA PRO A 464 -16.49 10.74 -0.74
C PRO A 464 -17.11 9.56 -1.51
N ASP A 465 -16.72 8.34 -1.12
CA ASP A 465 -17.05 7.07 -1.80
C ASP A 465 -18.44 7.02 -2.45
N TRP A 466 -18.47 6.50 -3.68
CA TRP A 466 -19.70 6.33 -4.45
C TRP A 466 -20.72 5.48 -3.70
N LEU A 467 -21.82 6.11 -3.28
CA LEU A 467 -22.93 5.41 -2.63
C LEU A 467 -23.57 4.37 -3.57
N PRO A 468 -24.09 3.24 -3.04
CA PRO A 468 -24.69 2.17 -3.84
C PRO A 468 -25.77 2.66 -4.82
N GLU A 469 -26.61 3.61 -4.39
CA GLU A 469 -27.69 4.17 -5.20
C GLU A 469 -27.16 5.02 -6.38
N TRP A 470 -25.98 5.64 -6.23
CA TRP A 470 -25.35 6.43 -7.30
C TRP A 470 -24.75 5.53 -8.37
N LYS A 471 -24.17 4.40 -7.95
CA LYS A 471 -23.68 3.35 -8.87
C LYS A 471 -24.85 2.69 -9.60
N GLU A 472 -25.94 2.42 -8.90
CA GLU A 472 -27.13 1.78 -9.48
C GLU A 472 -27.75 2.63 -10.60
N VAL A 473 -27.77 3.97 -10.48
CA VAL A 473 -28.21 4.87 -11.56
C VAL A 473 -27.35 4.71 -12.82
N LEU A 474 -26.02 4.62 -12.68
CA LEU A 474 -25.12 4.43 -13.82
C LEU A 474 -25.31 3.07 -14.48
N VAL A 475 -25.38 2.01 -13.68
CA VAL A 475 -25.57 0.64 -14.18
C VAL A 475 -26.86 0.57 -14.98
N LYS A 476 -27.98 1.05 -14.43
CA LYS A 476 -29.28 1.06 -15.14
C LYS A 476 -29.24 1.91 -16.41
N ALA A 477 -28.57 3.07 -16.39
CA ALA A 477 -28.44 3.93 -17.57
C ALA A 477 -27.59 3.28 -18.68
N ALA A 478 -26.64 2.42 -18.32
CA ALA A 478 -25.76 1.70 -19.25
C ALA A 478 -26.39 0.40 -19.80
N GLU A 479 -27.22 -0.29 -19.02
CA GLU A 479 -27.87 -1.56 -19.40
C GLU A 479 -28.76 -1.45 -20.65
N ASN A 480 -29.33 -0.27 -20.89
CA ASN A 480 -30.30 -0.02 -21.95
C ASN A 480 -29.67 0.48 -23.27
N LYS A 481 -28.47 -0.04 -23.58
CA LYS A 481 -27.70 0.25 -24.79
C LYS A 481 -28.38 -0.38 -26.02
N GLU A 482 -28.70 0.40 -27.05
CA GLU A 482 -29.10 -0.17 -28.34
C GLU A 482 -27.93 -0.99 -28.93
N LYS A 483 -28.22 -2.19 -29.47
CA LYS A 483 -27.22 -3.06 -30.10
C LYS A 483 -26.49 -2.29 -31.21
N GLY A 484 -25.20 -2.01 -30.99
CA GLY A 484 -24.34 -1.26 -31.91
C GLY A 484 -23.85 0.12 -31.41
N THR A 485 -24.05 0.46 -30.12
CA THR A 485 -23.65 1.77 -29.60
C THR A 485 -22.13 1.86 -29.29
N ASP A 486 -21.54 2.94 -29.79
CA ASP A 486 -20.22 3.55 -29.53
C ASP A 486 -19.55 3.22 -28.17
N PRO A 487 -18.25 2.83 -28.15
CA PRO A 487 -17.46 2.59 -26.92
C PRO A 487 -17.44 3.75 -25.92
N TYR A 488 -17.69 4.99 -26.35
CA TYR A 488 -17.60 6.17 -25.48
C TYR A 488 -18.89 6.50 -24.70
N TRP A 489 -19.97 5.75 -24.91
CA TRP A 489 -21.28 6.01 -24.29
C TRP A 489 -21.26 5.94 -22.76
N GLU A 490 -20.65 4.89 -22.21
CA GLU A 490 -20.58 4.65 -20.75
C GLU A 490 -19.76 5.73 -20.05
N LYS A 491 -18.66 6.17 -20.69
CA LYS A 491 -17.81 7.25 -20.18
C LYS A 491 -18.53 8.60 -20.13
N GLU A 492 -19.41 8.89 -21.07
CA GLU A 492 -20.20 10.13 -21.06
C GLU A 492 -21.31 10.12 -20.00
N LEU A 493 -21.95 8.97 -19.78
CA LEU A 493 -22.89 8.79 -18.67
C LEU A 493 -22.18 9.02 -17.32
N GLU A 494 -21.03 8.36 -17.14
CA GLU A 494 -20.20 8.49 -15.94
C GLU A 494 -19.75 9.93 -15.71
N HIS A 495 -19.29 10.62 -16.77
CA HIS A 495 -18.84 12.00 -16.66
C HIS A 495 -19.98 12.96 -16.29
N LEU A 496 -21.12 12.88 -16.97
CA LEU A 496 -22.27 13.76 -16.68
C LEU A 496 -22.83 13.50 -15.27
N TRP A 497 -22.86 12.25 -14.84
CA TRP A 497 -23.35 11.89 -13.51
C TRP A 497 -22.38 12.32 -12.40
N SER A 498 -21.08 12.12 -12.60
CA SER A 498 -20.05 12.57 -11.67
C SER A 498 -20.05 14.09 -11.54
N ASP A 499 -20.21 14.82 -12.64
CA ASP A 499 -20.31 16.29 -12.63
C ASP A 499 -21.56 16.76 -11.88
N TYR A 500 -22.71 16.09 -12.09
CA TYR A 500 -23.93 16.38 -11.34
C TYR A 500 -23.77 16.18 -9.83
N LEU A 501 -23.24 15.03 -9.41
CA LEU A 501 -23.04 14.70 -8.00
C LEU A 501 -22.03 15.64 -7.34
N SER A 502 -20.92 15.93 -8.03
CA SER A 502 -19.85 16.80 -7.50
C SER A 502 -20.35 18.23 -7.28
N ARG A 503 -21.24 18.73 -8.15
CA ARG A 503 -21.82 20.07 -8.02
C ARG A 503 -22.93 20.16 -6.98
N GLN A 504 -23.53 19.04 -6.59
CA GLN A 504 -24.55 18.98 -5.56
C GLN A 504 -24.00 18.63 -4.18
N TYR A 505 -22.81 18.03 -4.09
CA TYR A 505 -22.18 17.66 -2.83
C TYR A 505 -21.92 18.87 -1.92
N PRO A 506 -22.16 18.77 -0.59
CA PRO A 506 -22.68 17.61 0.15
C PRO A 506 -24.21 17.44 0.11
N ASN A 507 -24.94 18.38 -0.50
CA ASN A 507 -26.40 18.44 -0.50
C ASN A 507 -27.05 17.67 -1.67
N ILE A 508 -26.65 16.41 -1.86
CA ILE A 508 -27.16 15.58 -2.95
C ILE A 508 -28.62 15.21 -2.67
N PRO A 509 -29.55 15.41 -3.62
CA PRO A 509 -30.95 15.04 -3.42
C PRO A 509 -31.06 13.52 -3.25
N ASN A 510 -32.05 13.08 -2.48
CA ASN A 510 -32.24 11.67 -2.18
C ASN A 510 -32.55 10.85 -3.45
N ILE A 511 -31.65 9.95 -3.84
CA ILE A 511 -31.69 9.20 -5.10
C ILE A 511 -32.38 7.84 -4.90
N ARG A 512 -33.67 7.84 -4.56
CA ARG A 512 -34.44 6.59 -4.35
C ARG A 512 -35.07 5.98 -5.62
N ASN A 513 -35.32 6.80 -6.63
CA ASN A 513 -35.93 6.36 -7.90
C ASN A 513 -34.85 6.21 -8.97
N THR A 514 -34.03 5.17 -8.85
CA THR A 514 -32.82 5.00 -9.66
C THR A 514 -33.16 4.80 -11.14
N GLU A 515 -34.30 4.19 -11.48
CA GLU A 515 -34.81 4.06 -12.85
C GLU A 515 -35.12 5.43 -13.48
N GLY A 516 -35.75 6.33 -12.73
CA GLY A 516 -36.08 7.66 -13.21
C GLY A 516 -34.84 8.53 -13.45
N TRP A 517 -33.86 8.46 -12.54
CA TRP A 517 -32.58 9.16 -12.69
C TRP A 517 -31.76 8.60 -13.85
N ALA A 518 -31.73 7.28 -14.03
CA ALA A 518 -31.08 6.61 -15.14
C ALA A 518 -31.70 7.02 -16.49
N ALA A 519 -33.04 7.03 -16.59
CA ALA A 519 -33.76 7.44 -17.79
C ALA A 519 -33.46 8.90 -18.17
N ALA A 520 -33.36 9.79 -17.19
CA ALA A 520 -33.02 11.19 -17.39
C ALA A 520 -31.57 11.39 -17.84
N LEU A 521 -30.63 10.66 -17.23
CA LEU A 521 -29.22 10.69 -17.57
C LEU A 521 -28.99 10.20 -19.01
N ALA A 522 -29.54 9.04 -19.36
CA ALA A 522 -29.47 8.50 -20.72
C ALA A 522 -30.12 9.41 -21.77
N TYR A 523 -31.25 10.03 -21.43
CA TYR A 523 -31.91 11.03 -22.28
C TYR A 523 -31.01 12.23 -22.59
N LEU A 524 -30.33 12.78 -21.57
CA LEU A 524 -29.46 13.95 -21.74
C LEU A 524 -28.22 13.64 -22.57
N VAL A 525 -27.58 12.48 -22.35
CA VAL A 525 -26.43 12.06 -23.17
C VAL A 525 -26.87 11.81 -24.62
N ALA A 526 -28.01 11.18 -24.84
CA ALA A 526 -28.56 11.01 -26.20
C ALA A 526 -28.82 12.35 -26.90
N LYS A 527 -29.35 13.35 -26.16
CA LYS A 527 -29.57 14.72 -26.68
C LYS A 527 -28.28 15.45 -27.01
N ARG A 528 -27.25 15.35 -26.15
CA ARG A 528 -25.92 15.96 -26.39
C ARG A 528 -25.26 15.43 -27.66
N ARG A 529 -25.53 14.17 -28.00
CA ARG A 529 -25.08 13.53 -29.25
C ARG A 529 -25.98 13.81 -30.46
N GLY A 530 -26.91 14.74 -30.34
CA GLY A 530 -27.80 15.14 -31.45
C GLY A 530 -28.90 14.13 -31.79
N ARG A 531 -29.15 13.11 -30.96
CA ARG A 531 -30.22 12.13 -31.22
C ARG A 531 -31.60 12.73 -30.92
N ALA A 532 -32.57 12.45 -31.79
CA ALA A 532 -33.95 12.86 -31.64
C ALA A 532 -34.73 11.93 -30.70
N VAL A 533 -34.37 11.91 -29.40
CA VAL A 533 -35.08 11.15 -28.37
C VAL A 533 -36.11 12.05 -27.66
N THR A 534 -37.32 11.54 -27.44
CA THR A 534 -38.38 12.22 -26.67
C THR A 534 -38.43 11.70 -25.24
N TYR A 535 -39.05 12.47 -24.33
CA TYR A 535 -39.28 12.00 -22.96
C TYR A 535 -40.16 10.76 -22.90
N GLN A 536 -41.10 10.58 -23.83
CA GLN A 536 -41.93 9.38 -23.90
C GLN A 536 -41.12 8.14 -24.27
N GLN A 537 -40.18 8.27 -25.22
CA GLN A 537 -39.29 7.18 -25.63
C GLN A 537 -38.34 6.79 -24.50
N ALA A 538 -37.71 7.76 -23.84
CA ALA A 538 -36.84 7.49 -22.69
C ALA A 538 -37.63 6.91 -21.50
N ALA A 539 -38.84 7.38 -21.25
CA ALA A 539 -39.68 6.88 -20.16
C ALA A 539 -40.12 5.42 -20.36
N ALA A 540 -40.53 5.07 -21.59
CA ALA A 540 -40.94 3.71 -21.93
C ALA A 540 -39.81 2.68 -21.76
N GLN A 541 -38.57 3.08 -22.04
CA GLN A 541 -37.40 2.21 -21.97
C GLN A 541 -37.01 1.82 -20.53
N TYR A 542 -37.33 2.67 -19.55
CA TYR A 542 -36.97 2.48 -18.14
C TYR A 542 -38.18 2.23 -17.23
N GLY A 543 -39.38 2.08 -17.80
CA GLY A 543 -40.61 1.79 -17.04
C GLY A 543 -41.07 2.94 -16.13
N VAL A 544 -40.75 4.19 -16.47
CA VAL A 544 -41.11 5.38 -15.67
C VAL A 544 -42.06 6.31 -16.43
N SER A 545 -42.58 7.36 -15.78
CA SER A 545 -43.43 8.35 -16.46
C SER A 545 -42.60 9.40 -17.21
N PRO A 546 -43.07 9.94 -18.36
CA PRO A 546 -42.40 11.03 -19.07
C PRO A 546 -42.20 12.29 -18.21
N SER A 547 -43.13 12.54 -17.28
CA SER A 547 -43.02 13.62 -16.29
C SER A 547 -41.86 13.40 -15.30
N THR A 548 -41.55 12.15 -14.95
CA THR A 548 -40.41 11.79 -14.09
C THR A 548 -39.10 12.04 -14.81
N VAL A 549 -38.96 11.59 -16.06
CA VAL A 549 -37.76 11.82 -16.89
C VAL A 549 -37.54 13.32 -17.09
N SER A 550 -38.58 14.07 -17.43
CA SER A 550 -38.50 15.52 -17.60
C SER A 550 -38.09 16.27 -16.33
N ARG A 551 -38.58 15.82 -15.16
CA ARG A 551 -38.23 16.42 -13.87
C ARG A 551 -36.75 16.21 -13.55
N TYR A 552 -36.25 14.98 -13.62
CA TYR A 552 -34.86 14.67 -13.30
C TYR A 552 -33.88 15.18 -14.37
N ALA A 553 -34.26 15.15 -15.65
CA ALA A 553 -33.43 15.71 -16.72
C ALA A 553 -33.25 17.22 -16.53
N ARG A 554 -34.31 17.95 -16.13
CA ARG A 554 -34.19 19.36 -15.74
C ARG A 554 -33.30 19.56 -14.53
N GLN A 555 -33.39 18.69 -13.52
CA GLN A 555 -32.51 18.79 -12.35
C GLN A 555 -31.03 18.59 -12.71
N ILE A 556 -30.70 17.58 -13.52
CA ILE A 556 -29.33 17.36 -13.98
C ILE A 556 -28.86 18.52 -14.87
N HIS A 557 -29.67 18.90 -15.86
CA HIS A 557 -29.32 19.95 -16.81
C HIS A 557 -29.12 21.32 -16.15
N ASN A 558 -30.02 21.72 -15.25
CA ASN A 558 -29.90 23.00 -14.54
C ASN A 558 -28.63 23.10 -13.67
N VAL A 559 -28.07 21.96 -13.27
CA VAL A 559 -26.86 21.91 -12.44
C VAL A 559 -25.60 21.83 -13.31
N CYS A 560 -25.64 21.05 -14.39
CA CYS A 560 -24.47 20.79 -15.22
C CYS A 560 -24.26 21.86 -16.32
N ASP A 561 -25.33 22.43 -16.88
CA ASP A 561 -25.29 23.41 -17.99
C ASP A 561 -26.16 24.67 -17.76
N PRO A 562 -25.81 25.60 -16.83
CA PRO A 562 -26.60 26.81 -16.59
C PRO A 562 -26.08 28.04 -17.35
N GLU A 563 -26.64 28.43 -18.50
CA GLU A 563 -26.47 29.80 -19.07
C GLU A 563 -27.72 30.31 -19.85
N PRO A 564 -27.84 31.65 -20.05
CA PRO A 564 -29.12 32.31 -20.31
C PRO A 564 -29.46 32.56 -21.80
N SER A 565 -30.78 32.59 -22.03
CA SER A 565 -31.51 33.14 -23.18
C SER A 565 -31.86 32.18 -24.33
N SER A 566 -33.19 32.01 -24.46
CA SER A 566 -33.95 31.89 -25.71
C SER A 566 -33.45 30.88 -26.75
N ASP A 567 -33.76 29.61 -26.54
CA ASP A 567 -34.64 28.94 -27.49
C ASP A 567 -35.32 27.72 -26.87
N ASP A 568 -36.59 27.59 -27.16
CA ASP A 568 -37.57 26.69 -26.58
C ASP A 568 -37.27 25.21 -26.94
N ARG A 569 -36.46 24.50 -26.15
CA ARG A 569 -36.23 23.04 -26.32
C ARG A 569 -36.75 22.16 -25.17
N PHE A 570 -37.54 22.71 -24.26
CA PHE A 570 -38.31 21.92 -23.31
C PHE A 570 -39.73 22.44 -23.22
N HIS A 571 -40.55 22.07 -24.21
CA HIS A 571 -41.97 22.38 -24.19
C HIS A 571 -42.66 21.84 -22.92
N PRO A 572 -43.52 22.63 -22.25
CA PRO A 572 -44.38 22.15 -21.19
C PRO A 572 -45.45 21.20 -21.70
N PHE A 573 -45.92 20.35 -20.79
CA PHE A 573 -47.03 19.41 -20.96
C PHE A 573 -48.36 20.15 -21.14
N THR A 574 -48.72 20.57 -22.35
CA THR A 574 -50.13 20.92 -22.68
C THR A 574 -50.41 20.83 -24.19
N GLU A 575 -51.38 19.97 -24.53
CA GLU A 575 -52.24 19.90 -25.74
C GLU A 575 -51.58 19.46 -27.08
N LYS A 576 -52.03 18.43 -27.81
CA LYS A 576 -53.38 17.88 -28.05
C LYS A 576 -53.37 16.34 -28.22
N ILE A 577 -54.59 15.80 -28.03
CA ILE A 577 -55.17 14.46 -28.31
C ILE A 577 -54.48 13.70 -29.44
#